data_AF-A0A075HXJ4-F1
#
_entry.id   AF-A0A075HXJ4-F1
#
_cell.length_a   1.000
_cell.length_b   1.000
_cell.length_c   1.000
_cell.angle_alpha   90.00
_cell.angle_beta   90.00
_cell.angle_gamma   90.00
#
_symmetry.space_group_name_H-M   'P 1'
#
loop_
_entity.id
_entity.type
_entity.pdbx_description
1 polymer ?
#
loop_
_entity_poly.entity_id
_entity_poly.type
_entity_poly.pdbx_seq_one_letter_code
_entity_poly.pdbx_strand_id
1 'polypeptide(L)'
;MIIPNALASHDSEKQWGTVSVDKPTLELPYTTASNTQYEKIKIFGTVEEPRSAAYVYMTISEPDGKTYQVKVRVIADTNEQGHYENFILICCNSAGAYSVYVEWRGYHIGTVTIDVSTKPKTQPTDTLTAEPVTIIPNWIKTHAGWWAGGQINDSAYLLGIQYLIKESIMVIPSTERSESSGLQEVPGWVKNNAGWWATDQIDDITYISGIQYLVSIGIIEVS
;
A
#
# COMPACT_ATOMS: atom_id res chain seq x y z
N MET A 1 -14.64 -63.76 14.11
CA MET A 1 -14.92 -63.04 12.85
C MET A 1 -14.16 -61.74 12.92
N ILE A 2 -12.99 -61.70 12.28
CA ILE A 2 -12.05 -60.57 12.34
C ILE A 2 -12.48 -59.60 11.25
N ILE A 3 -12.95 -58.41 11.62
CA ILE A 3 -13.21 -57.33 10.67
C ILE A 3 -11.82 -56.78 10.30
N PRO A 4 -11.39 -56.83 9.02
CA PRO A 4 -10.12 -56.26 8.67
C PRO A 4 -10.21 -54.74 8.83
N ASN A 5 -9.29 -54.19 9.62
CA ASN A 5 -8.96 -52.77 9.62
C ASN A 5 -8.73 -52.36 8.16
N ALA A 6 -9.67 -51.60 7.60
CA ALA A 6 -9.42 -50.83 6.40
C ALA A 6 -8.44 -49.71 6.80
N LEU A 7 -7.14 -50.02 6.70
CA LEU A 7 -6.12 -48.99 6.60
C LEU A 7 -6.39 -48.27 5.28
N ALA A 8 -7.17 -47.19 5.36
CA ALA A 8 -7.09 -46.15 4.35
C ALA A 8 -5.63 -45.69 4.37
N SER A 9 -4.83 -46.21 3.44
CA SER A 9 -3.53 -45.66 3.07
C SER A 9 -3.82 -44.30 2.45
N HIS A 10 -4.16 -43.34 3.30
CA HIS A 10 -4.18 -41.95 2.90
C HIS A 10 -2.70 -41.62 2.67
N ASP A 11 -2.31 -41.48 1.40
CA ASP A 11 -1.06 -40.83 1.01
C ASP A 11 -1.14 -39.34 1.42
N SER A 12 -1.28 -39.07 2.72
CA SER A 12 -1.37 -37.73 3.29
C SER A 12 -0.04 -36.99 3.24
N GLU A 13 1.04 -37.66 2.84
CA GLU A 13 2.36 -37.08 2.64
C GLU A 13 2.74 -36.89 1.16
N LYS A 14 1.98 -37.45 0.21
CA LYS A 14 2.29 -37.26 -1.21
C LYS A 14 1.96 -35.83 -1.61
N GLN A 15 2.99 -35.08 -1.99
CA GLN A 15 2.81 -33.74 -2.54
C GLN A 15 2.27 -33.86 -3.97
N TRP A 16 0.97 -33.62 -4.11
CA TRP A 16 0.24 -33.80 -5.38
C TRP A 16 0.38 -32.63 -6.36
N GLY A 17 1.04 -31.55 -5.94
CA GLY A 17 1.23 -30.36 -6.75
C GLY A 17 1.91 -29.22 -5.99
N THR A 18 1.99 -28.08 -6.66
CA THR A 18 2.58 -26.84 -6.14
C THR A 18 1.69 -25.66 -6.50
N VAL A 19 1.73 -24.58 -5.72
CA VAL A 19 1.13 -23.29 -6.07
C VAL A 19 2.11 -22.16 -5.75
N SER A 20 2.20 -21.21 -6.67
CA SER A 20 3.04 -20.02 -6.60
C SER A 20 2.29 -18.80 -7.13
N VAL A 21 2.76 -17.63 -6.74
CA VAL A 21 2.29 -16.33 -7.24
C VAL A 21 3.47 -15.52 -7.76
N ASP A 22 3.29 -14.80 -8.86
CA ASP A 22 4.36 -13.99 -9.47
C ASP A 22 4.67 -12.71 -8.67
N LYS A 23 3.66 -12.15 -8.00
CA LYS A 23 3.76 -10.95 -7.16
C LYS A 23 3.15 -11.24 -5.77
N PRO A 24 3.93 -11.78 -4.81
CA PRO A 24 3.46 -12.08 -3.46
C PRO A 24 3.21 -10.82 -2.62
N THR A 25 3.83 -9.70 -3.00
CA THR A 25 3.60 -8.38 -2.43
C THR A 25 3.19 -7.43 -3.55
N LEU A 26 2.04 -6.78 -3.39
CA LEU A 26 1.52 -5.83 -4.36
C LEU A 26 1.32 -4.47 -3.70
N GLU A 27 2.06 -3.48 -4.18
CA GLU A 27 1.83 -2.09 -3.80
C GLU A 27 0.92 -1.43 -4.83
N LEU A 28 -0.33 -1.14 -4.44
CA LEU A 28 -1.25 -0.41 -5.32
C LEU A 28 -0.91 1.09 -5.31
N PRO A 29 -0.87 1.77 -6.47
CA PRO A 29 -0.72 3.22 -6.52
C PRO A 29 -1.90 3.91 -5.85
N TYR A 30 -1.67 5.08 -5.23
CA TYR A 30 -2.77 5.91 -4.74
C TYR A 30 -3.68 6.29 -5.91
N THR A 31 -4.97 5.98 -5.79
CA THR A 31 -5.96 6.24 -6.81
C THR A 31 -7.10 7.07 -6.25
N THR A 32 -7.49 8.14 -6.95
CA THR A 32 -8.78 8.80 -6.67
C THR A 32 -9.91 7.81 -6.98
N ALA A 33 -11.08 7.98 -6.37
CA ALA A 33 -12.24 7.08 -6.50
C ALA A 33 -12.71 6.79 -7.95
N SER A 34 -12.12 7.44 -8.96
CA SER A 34 -12.38 7.27 -10.38
C SER A 34 -11.36 6.39 -11.14
N ASN A 35 -10.25 5.94 -10.55
CA ASN A 35 -9.29 5.09 -11.26
C ASN A 35 -9.66 3.61 -11.12
N THR A 36 -10.00 2.97 -12.23
CA THR A 36 -10.41 1.56 -12.31
C THR A 36 -9.29 0.66 -12.86
N GLN A 37 -8.01 1.05 -12.72
CA GLN A 37 -6.92 0.18 -13.17
C GLN A 37 -6.74 -1.00 -12.22
N TYR A 38 -6.96 -2.20 -12.76
CA TYR A 38 -6.79 -3.48 -12.07
C TYR A 38 -5.35 -3.94 -12.24
N GLU A 39 -4.74 -4.39 -11.17
CA GLU A 39 -3.47 -5.13 -11.23
C GLU A 39 -3.76 -6.61 -11.45
N LYS A 40 -3.05 -7.20 -12.42
CA LYS A 40 -3.20 -8.60 -12.79
C LYS A 40 -2.11 -9.40 -12.09
N ILE A 41 -2.51 -10.33 -11.24
CA ILE A 41 -1.60 -11.20 -10.48
C ILE A 41 -1.72 -12.61 -11.02
N LYS A 42 -0.60 -13.22 -11.39
CA LYS A 42 -0.55 -14.58 -11.93
C LYS A 42 -0.37 -15.57 -10.80
N ILE A 43 -1.31 -16.50 -10.68
CA ILE A 43 -1.21 -17.67 -9.83
C ILE A 43 -0.96 -18.87 -10.74
N PHE A 44 0.05 -19.67 -10.43
CA PHE A 44 0.43 -20.79 -11.27
C PHE A 44 1.00 -21.92 -10.42
N GLY A 45 1.09 -23.10 -11.01
CA GLY A 45 1.58 -24.26 -10.29
C GLY A 45 1.61 -25.51 -11.17
N THR A 46 2.01 -26.59 -10.55
CA THR A 46 2.08 -27.92 -11.18
C THR A 46 1.21 -28.91 -10.44
N VAL A 47 0.78 -29.96 -11.13
CA VAL A 47 0.08 -31.10 -10.56
C VAL A 47 0.67 -32.40 -11.08
N GLU A 48 0.65 -33.42 -10.23
CA GLU A 48 0.99 -34.78 -10.59
C GLU A 48 -0.25 -35.51 -11.15
N GLU A 49 -0.01 -36.43 -12.07
CA GLU A 49 -1.03 -37.24 -12.76
C GLU A 49 -2.12 -36.39 -13.45
N PRO A 50 -1.77 -35.47 -14.37
CA PRO A 50 -2.67 -34.47 -14.94
C PRO A 50 -3.84 -35.04 -15.76
N ARG A 51 -3.84 -36.35 -16.09
CA ARG A 51 -4.96 -37.02 -16.78
C ARG A 51 -6.05 -37.53 -15.84
N SER A 52 -5.80 -37.52 -14.53
CA SER A 52 -6.74 -38.03 -13.52
C SER A 52 -7.89 -37.06 -13.20
N ALA A 53 -7.71 -35.76 -13.49
CA ALA A 53 -8.74 -34.73 -13.42
C ALA A 53 -8.43 -33.64 -14.45
N ALA A 54 -9.39 -32.76 -14.74
CA ALA A 54 -9.22 -31.71 -15.74
C ALA A 54 -8.99 -30.31 -15.13
N TYR A 55 -9.25 -30.13 -13.83
CA TYR A 55 -9.29 -28.83 -13.18
C TYR A 55 -8.71 -28.87 -11.78
N VAL A 56 -7.93 -27.85 -11.43
CA VAL A 56 -7.67 -27.47 -10.04
C VAL A 56 -8.77 -26.54 -9.55
N TYR A 57 -9.05 -26.61 -8.25
CA TYR A 57 -10.04 -25.75 -7.59
C TYR A 57 -9.29 -24.75 -6.72
N MET A 58 -9.46 -23.47 -7.01
CA MET A 58 -8.87 -22.38 -6.24
C MET A 58 -9.95 -21.69 -5.43
N THR A 59 -9.77 -21.58 -4.12
CA THR A 59 -10.59 -20.73 -3.25
C THR A 59 -9.80 -19.47 -2.93
N ILE A 60 -10.29 -18.33 -3.41
CA ILE A 60 -9.70 -17.02 -3.18
C ILE A 60 -10.44 -16.37 -2.02
N SER A 61 -9.71 -15.91 -1.03
CA SER A 61 -10.21 -15.13 0.10
C SER A 61 -9.70 -13.70 -0.01
N GLU A 62 -10.62 -12.75 0.08
CA GLU A 62 -10.36 -11.31 0.14
C GLU A 62 -10.05 -10.87 1.57
N PRO A 63 -9.42 -9.70 1.77
CA PRO A 63 -9.09 -9.19 3.11
C PRO A 63 -10.31 -8.95 4.00
N ASP A 64 -11.49 -8.71 3.42
CA ASP A 64 -12.75 -8.54 4.15
C ASP A 64 -13.41 -9.87 4.59
N GLY A 65 -12.76 -10.99 4.28
CA GLY A 65 -13.22 -12.34 4.59
C GLY A 65 -14.18 -12.94 3.56
N LYS A 66 -14.54 -12.23 2.48
CA LYS A 66 -15.31 -12.81 1.38
C LYS A 66 -14.46 -13.83 0.64
N THR A 67 -15.10 -14.93 0.24
CA THR A 67 -14.43 -15.99 -0.50
C THR A 67 -15.20 -16.37 -1.75
N TYR A 68 -14.48 -16.68 -2.82
CA TYR A 68 -15.06 -17.23 -4.05
C TYR A 68 -14.17 -18.33 -4.62
N GLN A 69 -14.79 -19.27 -5.34
CA GLN A 69 -14.08 -20.42 -5.92
C GLN A 69 -14.00 -20.31 -7.44
N VAL A 70 -12.85 -20.65 -8.02
CA VAL A 70 -12.59 -20.69 -9.46
C VAL A 70 -12.05 -22.07 -9.84
N LYS A 71 -12.49 -22.59 -10.98
CA LYS A 71 -11.95 -23.83 -11.57
C LYS A 71 -10.97 -23.47 -12.67
N VAL A 72 -9.74 -23.97 -12.57
CA VAL A 72 -8.66 -23.64 -13.50
C VAL A 72 -8.24 -24.89 -14.25
N ARG A 73 -8.23 -24.82 -15.58
CA ARG A 73 -7.90 -25.96 -16.43
C ARG A 73 -6.41 -26.32 -16.28
N VAL A 74 -6.15 -27.61 -16.13
CA VAL A 74 -4.79 -28.16 -16.17
C VAL A 74 -4.42 -28.49 -17.62
N ILE A 75 -3.20 -28.13 -18.00
CA ILE A 75 -2.58 -28.51 -19.26
C ILE A 75 -1.53 -29.58 -18.94
N ALA A 76 -1.68 -30.77 -19.53
CA ALA A 76 -0.71 -31.84 -19.35
C ALA A 76 0.53 -31.56 -20.19
N ASP A 77 1.69 -31.44 -19.55
CA ASP A 77 2.99 -31.32 -20.21
C ASP A 77 3.53 -32.71 -20.57
N THR A 78 3.37 -33.65 -19.64
CA THR A 78 3.71 -35.06 -19.79
C THR A 78 2.57 -35.93 -19.26
N ASN A 79 2.78 -37.26 -19.24
CA ASN A 79 1.84 -38.16 -18.58
C ASN A 79 1.90 -38.06 -17.04
N GLU A 80 3.00 -37.52 -16.51
CA GLU A 80 3.28 -37.46 -15.07
C GLU A 80 2.97 -36.08 -14.50
N GLN A 81 3.24 -35.00 -15.24
CA GLN A 81 3.09 -33.63 -14.77
C GLN A 81 2.29 -32.76 -15.74
N GLY A 82 1.50 -31.86 -15.16
CA GLY A 82 0.87 -30.77 -15.89
C GLY A 82 0.96 -29.47 -15.11
N HIS A 83 0.74 -28.37 -15.80
CA HIS A 83 0.72 -27.04 -15.20
C HIS A 83 -0.68 -26.42 -15.29
N TYR A 84 -0.87 -25.41 -14.46
CA TYR A 84 -2.03 -24.54 -14.52
C TYR A 84 -1.61 -23.11 -14.26
N GLU A 85 -2.39 -22.17 -14.78
CA GLU A 85 -2.27 -20.77 -14.47
C GLU A 85 -3.63 -20.10 -14.46
N ASN A 86 -3.79 -19.12 -13.57
CA ASN A 86 -4.94 -18.25 -13.50
C ASN A 86 -4.49 -16.85 -13.13
N PHE A 87 -5.34 -15.87 -13.41
CA PHE A 87 -5.08 -14.49 -13.06
C PHE A 87 -6.19 -13.96 -12.18
N ILE A 88 -5.81 -13.37 -11.05
CA ILE A 88 -6.74 -12.56 -10.27
C ILE A 88 -6.52 -11.09 -10.61
N LEU A 89 -7.62 -10.35 -10.60
CA LEU A 89 -7.63 -8.92 -10.81
C LEU A 89 -7.85 -8.27 -9.45
N ILE A 90 -6.84 -7.58 -8.95
CA ILE A 90 -6.94 -6.83 -7.70
C ILE A 90 -7.17 -5.37 -8.07
N CYS A 91 -8.32 -4.84 -7.67
CA CYS A 91 -8.63 -3.43 -7.85
C CYS A 91 -8.39 -2.61 -6.59
N CYS A 92 -8.32 -1.31 -6.84
CA CYS A 92 -8.13 -0.24 -5.89
C CYS A 92 -8.96 -0.35 -4.60
N ASN A 93 -8.37 0.13 -3.50
CA ASN A 93 -8.99 0.27 -2.18
C ASN A 93 -9.26 -1.01 -1.39
N SER A 94 -8.86 -2.19 -1.89
CA SER A 94 -8.99 -3.46 -1.19
C SER A 94 -7.64 -3.89 -0.59
N ALA A 95 -7.07 -3.02 0.25
CA ALA A 95 -5.80 -3.30 0.92
C ALA A 95 -5.95 -4.44 1.94
N GLY A 96 -4.95 -5.30 2.03
CA GLY A 96 -4.86 -6.38 2.99
C GLY A 96 -4.34 -7.68 2.38
N ALA A 97 -4.32 -8.73 3.19
CA ALA A 97 -3.83 -10.04 2.79
C ALA A 97 -4.92 -10.83 2.05
N TYR A 98 -4.67 -11.13 0.79
CA TYR A 98 -5.45 -12.12 0.03
C TYR A 98 -4.83 -13.49 0.23
N SER A 99 -5.65 -14.54 0.25
CA SER A 99 -5.16 -15.92 0.28
C SER A 99 -5.75 -16.73 -0.85
N VAL A 100 -4.94 -17.56 -1.49
CA VAL A 100 -5.38 -18.51 -2.51
C VAL A 100 -5.07 -19.91 -2.02
N TYR A 101 -6.11 -20.65 -1.71
CA TYR A 101 -6.05 -22.04 -1.29
C TYR A 101 -6.38 -22.94 -2.49
N VAL A 102 -5.51 -23.91 -2.80
CA VAL A 102 -5.64 -24.72 -4.02
C VAL A 102 -5.79 -26.20 -3.70
N GLU A 103 -6.76 -26.82 -4.38
CA GLU A 103 -7.02 -28.25 -4.31
C GLU A 103 -6.91 -28.93 -5.67
N TRP A 104 -6.34 -30.13 -5.64
CA TRP A 104 -6.27 -31.05 -6.77
C TRP A 104 -6.83 -32.40 -6.33
N ARG A 105 -7.86 -32.90 -7.03
CA ARG A 105 -8.54 -34.18 -6.71
C ARG A 105 -9.05 -34.27 -5.24
N GLY A 106 -9.37 -33.13 -4.63
CA GLY A 106 -9.79 -33.05 -3.22
C GLY A 106 -8.64 -33.06 -2.21
N TYR A 107 -7.39 -33.02 -2.66
CA TYR A 107 -6.23 -32.82 -1.80
C TYR A 107 -5.78 -31.36 -1.84
N HIS A 108 -5.49 -30.80 -0.67
CA HIS A 108 -4.80 -29.51 -0.55
C HIS A 108 -3.38 -29.63 -1.10
N ILE A 109 -3.03 -28.78 -2.08
CA ILE A 109 -1.69 -28.78 -2.70
C ILE A 109 -0.89 -27.51 -2.38
N GLY A 110 -1.50 -26.57 -1.67
CA GLY A 110 -0.81 -25.41 -1.10
C GLY A 110 -1.70 -24.19 -0.95
N THR A 111 -1.14 -23.20 -0.25
CA THR A 111 -1.76 -21.91 -0.02
C THR A 111 -0.73 -20.82 -0.24
N VAL A 112 -1.08 -19.81 -1.04
CA VAL A 112 -0.25 -18.61 -1.22
C VAL A 112 -0.99 -17.39 -0.68
N THR A 113 -0.23 -16.46 -0.11
CA THR A 113 -0.74 -15.17 0.33
C THR A 113 -0.22 -14.08 -0.59
N ILE A 114 -1.05 -13.05 -0.78
CA ILE A 114 -0.70 -11.85 -1.54
C ILE A 114 -0.95 -10.68 -0.61
N ASP A 115 0.12 -10.05 -0.15
CA ASP A 115 0.05 -8.88 0.72
C ASP A 115 -0.15 -7.65 -0.16
N VAL A 116 -1.36 -7.10 -0.12
CA VAL A 116 -1.70 -5.90 -0.88
C VAL A 116 -1.63 -4.70 0.06
N SER A 117 -0.61 -3.88 -0.11
CA SER A 117 -0.52 -2.60 0.57
C SER A 117 -0.93 -1.49 -0.39
N THR A 118 -1.63 -0.48 0.12
CA THR A 118 -1.72 0.80 -0.59
C THR A 118 -0.45 1.56 -0.28
N LYS A 119 0.22 2.11 -1.30
CA LYS A 119 1.21 3.14 -1.01
C LYS A 119 0.51 4.25 -0.21
N PRO A 120 1.00 4.64 0.97
CA PRO A 120 0.57 5.90 1.56
C PRO A 120 0.82 6.97 0.49
N LYS A 121 -0.14 7.88 0.33
CA LYS A 121 -0.15 8.93 -0.71
C LYS A 121 1.23 9.55 -0.87
N THR A 122 2.03 9.01 -1.78
CA THR A 122 3.27 9.63 -2.25
C THR A 122 2.84 10.46 -3.44
N GLN A 123 2.82 11.77 -3.21
CA GLN A 123 2.68 12.80 -4.25
C GLN A 123 3.71 12.53 -5.37
N PRO A 124 3.42 12.87 -6.65
CA PRO A 124 4.34 12.59 -7.75
C PRO A 124 5.73 13.17 -7.45
N THR A 125 6.74 12.30 -7.43
CA THR A 125 8.13 12.70 -7.55
C THR A 125 8.37 12.97 -9.03
N ASP A 126 8.31 14.25 -9.41
CA ASP A 126 9.23 14.71 -10.45
C ASP A 126 10.64 14.51 -9.92
N THR A 127 11.45 13.86 -10.75
CA THR A 127 12.89 13.66 -10.57
C THR A 127 13.56 14.93 -10.04
N LEU A 128 14.22 14.85 -8.87
CA LEU A 128 15.50 15.52 -8.57
C LEU A 128 15.98 15.19 -7.14
N THR A 129 17.07 14.43 -7.08
CA THR A 129 18.20 14.52 -6.12
C THR A 129 17.96 14.25 -4.62
N ALA A 130 18.84 13.42 -4.07
CA ALA A 130 18.84 12.90 -2.70
C ALA A 130 19.10 13.95 -1.58
N GLU A 131 18.66 13.57 -0.37
CA GLU A 131 19.00 14.02 1.02
C GLU A 131 18.16 15.15 1.68
N PRO A 132 18.03 15.18 3.04
CA PRO A 132 18.07 14.14 4.07
C PRO A 132 16.71 13.96 4.79
N VAL A 133 16.50 12.80 5.42
CA VAL A 133 15.36 12.57 6.32
C VAL A 133 15.52 13.48 7.55
N THR A 134 14.72 14.54 7.64
CA THR A 134 14.64 15.38 8.84
C THR A 134 13.51 14.86 9.71
N ILE A 135 13.86 14.21 10.82
CA ILE A 135 12.90 13.86 11.87
C ILE A 135 12.51 15.18 12.55
N ILE A 136 11.29 15.67 12.29
CA ILE A 136 10.78 16.88 12.96
C ILE A 136 10.46 16.51 14.42
N PRO A 137 11.05 17.19 15.42
CA PRO A 137 10.73 16.92 16.82
C PRO A 137 9.23 17.08 17.14
N ASN A 138 8.67 16.13 17.88
CA ASN A 138 7.24 16.10 18.25
C ASN A 138 6.74 17.36 18.98
N TRP A 139 7.62 18.10 19.66
CA TRP A 139 7.23 19.35 20.31
C TRP A 139 6.72 20.39 19.29
N ILE A 140 7.20 20.35 18.04
CA ILE A 140 6.75 21.25 16.96
C ILE A 140 5.31 20.91 16.54
N LYS A 141 4.93 19.62 16.51
CA LYS A 141 3.55 19.18 16.27
C LYS A 141 2.58 19.75 17.30
N THR A 142 3.02 19.85 18.55
CA THR A 142 2.20 20.44 19.63
C THR A 142 1.87 21.91 19.33
N HIS A 143 2.86 22.69 18.88
CA HIS A 143 2.64 24.09 18.49
C HIS A 143 1.75 24.23 17.25
N ALA A 144 1.83 23.28 16.30
CA ALA A 144 0.93 23.24 15.15
C ALA A 144 -0.53 23.04 15.57
N GLY A 145 -0.77 22.16 16.55
CA GLY A 145 -2.10 21.96 17.13
C GLY A 145 -2.64 23.23 17.80
N TRP A 146 -1.80 23.95 18.54
CA TRP A 146 -2.17 25.23 19.15
C TRP A 146 -2.47 26.32 18.11
N TRP A 147 -1.74 26.34 16.99
CA TRP A 147 -2.04 27.25 15.89
C TRP A 147 -3.37 26.91 15.21
N ALA A 148 -3.60 25.64 14.87
CA ALA A 148 -4.84 25.18 14.27
C ALA A 148 -6.05 25.42 15.19
N GLY A 149 -5.87 25.24 16.50
CA GLY A 149 -6.87 25.52 17.53
C GLY A 149 -7.07 27.00 17.87
N GLY A 150 -6.36 27.91 17.21
CA GLY A 150 -6.49 29.37 17.40
C GLY A 150 -5.88 29.90 18.70
N GLN A 151 -5.10 29.09 19.42
CA GLN A 151 -4.37 29.51 20.63
C GLN A 151 -3.11 30.32 20.28
N ILE A 152 -2.52 30.02 19.12
CA ILE A 152 -1.43 30.79 18.52
C ILE A 152 -1.97 31.50 17.27
N ASN A 153 -1.64 32.78 17.10
CA ASN A 153 -2.00 33.53 15.90
C ASN A 153 -1.04 33.25 14.74
N ASP A 154 -1.47 33.57 13.51
CA ASP A 154 -0.71 33.22 12.30
C ASP A 154 0.71 33.83 12.32
N SER A 155 0.85 35.11 12.70
CA SER A 155 2.16 35.76 12.77
C SER A 155 3.14 35.06 13.72
N ALA A 156 2.69 34.69 14.92
CA ALA A 156 3.53 34.01 15.91
C ALA A 156 3.94 32.62 15.44
N TYR A 157 3.03 31.89 14.79
CA TYR A 157 3.34 30.56 14.27
C TYR A 157 4.34 30.61 13.11
N LEU A 158 4.12 31.51 12.15
CA LEU A 158 4.99 31.67 10.97
C LEU A 158 6.40 32.11 11.34
N LEU A 159 6.56 32.98 12.36
CA LEU A 159 7.88 33.33 12.90
C LEU A 159 8.59 32.10 13.50
N GLY A 160 7.84 31.23 14.18
CA GLY A 160 8.37 29.95 14.67
C GLY A 160 8.86 29.05 13.53
N ILE A 161 8.08 28.93 12.45
CA ILE A 161 8.48 28.15 11.26
C ILE A 161 9.73 28.75 10.60
N GLN A 162 9.78 30.07 10.43
CA GLN A 162 10.96 30.75 9.89
C GLN A 162 12.22 30.43 10.70
N TYR A 163 12.12 30.45 12.03
CA TYR A 163 13.22 30.07 12.90
C TYR A 163 13.64 28.60 12.73
N LEU A 164 12.68 27.67 12.66
CA LEU A 164 12.96 26.25 12.47
C LEU A 164 13.67 25.97 11.14
N ILE A 165 13.32 26.70 10.09
CA ILE A 165 14.00 26.63 8.78
C ILE A 165 15.43 27.14 8.90
N LYS A 166 15.62 28.31 9.54
CA LYS A 166 16.94 28.91 9.75
C LYS A 166 17.89 28.01 10.54
N GLU A 167 17.39 27.38 11.59
CA GLU A 167 18.18 26.45 12.42
C GLU A 167 18.32 25.06 11.78
N SER A 168 17.81 24.85 10.56
CA SER A 168 17.84 23.55 9.85
C SER A 168 17.16 22.41 10.63
N ILE A 169 16.25 22.74 11.56
CA ILE A 169 15.39 21.78 12.27
C ILE A 169 14.27 21.31 11.34
N MET A 170 13.82 22.18 10.43
CA MET A 170 12.85 21.89 9.38
C MET A 170 13.47 22.22 8.02
N VAL A 171 13.66 21.22 7.17
CA VAL A 171 14.20 21.42 5.82
C VAL A 171 13.03 21.57 4.85
N ILE A 172 12.96 22.73 4.20
CA ILE A 172 11.99 22.99 3.14
C ILE A 172 12.70 22.77 1.80
N PRO A 173 12.19 21.89 0.92
CA PRO A 173 12.76 21.72 -0.40
C PRO A 173 12.76 23.05 -1.17
N SER A 174 13.86 23.34 -1.85
CA SER A 174 14.02 24.56 -2.64
C SER A 174 12.82 24.76 -3.57
N THR A 175 12.23 25.95 -3.54
CA THR A 175 11.07 26.31 -4.37
C THR A 175 11.33 27.67 -5.00
N GLU A 176 10.96 27.83 -6.26
CA GLU A 176 11.05 29.11 -6.95
C GLU A 176 10.07 30.08 -6.30
N ARG A 177 10.58 31.23 -5.83
CA ARG A 177 9.73 32.30 -5.31
C ARG A 177 8.92 32.85 -6.47
N SER A 178 7.60 32.70 -6.40
CA SER A 178 6.70 33.35 -7.34
C SER A 178 6.71 34.85 -7.05
N GLU A 179 6.75 35.69 -8.09
CA GLU A 179 6.52 37.12 -7.93
C GLU A 179 5.07 37.35 -7.52
N SER A 180 4.83 37.42 -6.21
CA SER A 180 3.52 37.66 -5.63
C SER A 180 3.55 38.92 -4.77
N SER A 181 2.61 39.81 -5.09
CA SER A 181 2.38 41.12 -4.48
C SER A 181 1.93 40.98 -3.02
N GLY A 182 2.28 41.96 -2.20
CA GLY A 182 2.22 41.86 -0.74
C GLY A 182 0.85 41.60 -0.10
N LEU A 183 0.91 41.27 1.20
CA LEU A 183 -0.19 41.02 2.13
C LEU A 183 -1.15 39.90 1.70
N GLN A 184 -0.63 38.66 1.64
CA GLN A 184 -1.47 37.47 1.56
C GLN A 184 -1.71 36.89 2.95
N GLU A 185 -2.98 36.71 3.31
CA GLU A 185 -3.40 35.98 4.50
C GLU A 185 -3.09 34.50 4.37
N VAL A 186 -2.86 33.81 5.49
CA VAL A 186 -2.59 32.37 5.47
C VAL A 186 -3.83 31.62 4.99
N PRO A 187 -3.74 30.82 3.90
CA PRO A 187 -4.89 30.05 3.44
C PRO A 187 -5.36 29.06 4.50
N GLY A 188 -6.67 28.97 4.72
CA GLY A 188 -7.26 28.09 5.73
C GLY A 188 -6.89 26.62 5.59
N TRP A 189 -6.59 26.14 4.38
CA TRP A 189 -6.14 24.76 4.16
C TRP A 189 -4.78 24.47 4.81
N VAL A 190 -3.87 25.46 4.88
CA VAL A 190 -2.55 25.28 5.54
C VAL A 190 -2.75 25.11 7.04
N LYS A 191 -3.67 25.89 7.62
CA LYS A 191 -4.03 25.81 9.03
C LYS A 191 -4.74 24.50 9.39
N ASN A 192 -5.60 24.00 8.50
CA ASN A 192 -6.20 22.68 8.65
C ASN A 192 -5.15 21.56 8.62
N ASN A 193 -4.18 21.65 7.69
CA ASN A 193 -3.07 20.69 7.63
C ASN A 193 -2.25 20.68 8.93
N ALA A 194 -2.01 21.83 9.57
CA ALA A 194 -1.33 21.87 10.87
C ALA A 194 -2.10 21.11 11.97
N GLY A 195 -3.43 21.21 11.97
CA GLY A 195 -4.29 20.44 12.89
C GLY A 195 -4.22 18.94 12.62
N TRP A 196 -4.31 18.54 11.35
CA TRP A 196 -4.16 17.14 10.96
C TRP A 196 -2.77 16.60 11.31
N TRP A 197 -1.72 17.39 11.10
CA TRP A 197 -0.34 17.01 11.40
C TRP A 197 -0.12 16.84 12.91
N ALA A 198 -0.71 17.72 13.73
CA ALA A 198 -0.65 17.63 15.19
C ALA A 198 -1.34 16.38 15.77
N THR A 199 -2.22 15.75 14.99
CA THR A 199 -2.97 14.53 15.37
C THR A 199 -2.53 13.29 14.59
N ASP A 200 -1.37 13.36 13.94
CA ASP A 200 -0.79 12.28 13.11
C ASP A 200 -1.72 11.77 11.99
N GLN A 201 -2.68 12.60 11.54
CA GLN A 201 -3.55 12.30 10.40
C GLN A 201 -2.85 12.54 9.04
N ILE A 202 -1.84 13.41 9.02
CA ILE A 202 -0.95 13.61 7.88
C ILE A 202 0.52 13.53 8.33
N ASP A 203 1.39 13.12 7.42
CA ASP A 203 2.82 13.03 7.68
C ASP A 203 3.54 14.38 7.63
N ASP A 204 4.80 14.38 8.08
CA ASP A 204 5.68 15.54 8.12
C ASP A 204 5.88 16.17 6.73
N ILE A 205 5.95 15.34 5.69
CA ILE A 205 6.14 15.79 4.30
C ILE A 205 4.91 16.57 3.81
N THR A 206 3.71 16.06 4.06
CA THR A 206 2.45 16.69 3.68
C THR A 206 2.28 18.04 4.37
N TYR A 207 2.67 18.12 5.65
CA TYR A 207 2.70 19.37 6.39
C TYR A 207 3.76 20.34 5.83
N ILE A 208 4.98 19.86 5.57
CA ILE A 208 6.08 20.62 4.95
C ILE A 208 5.66 21.18 3.59
N SER A 209 4.92 20.46 2.75
CA SER A 209 4.43 20.99 1.47
C SER A 209 3.52 22.21 1.64
N GLY A 210 2.75 22.27 2.74
CA GLY A 210 1.98 23.46 3.10
C GLY A 210 2.88 24.64 3.45
N ILE A 211 3.96 24.40 4.19
CA ILE A 211 4.96 25.42 4.51
C ILE A 211 5.75 25.85 3.28
N GLN A 212 6.14 24.93 2.41
CA GLN A 212 6.80 25.19 1.15
C GLN A 212 5.96 26.12 0.27
N TYR A 213 4.64 25.91 0.22
CA TYR A 213 3.73 26.82 -0.47
C TYR A 213 3.78 28.23 0.12
N LEU A 214 3.76 28.38 1.44
CA LEU A 214 3.87 29.70 2.09
C LEU A 214 5.19 30.40 1.78
N VAL A 215 6.29 29.64 1.63
CA VAL A 215 7.58 30.16 1.18
C VAL A 215 7.52 30.59 -0.28
N SER A 216 6.92 29.79 -1.16
CA SER A 216 6.87 30.07 -2.60
C SER A 216 6.04 31.30 -2.95
N ILE A 217 4.95 31.57 -2.21
CA ILE A 217 4.14 32.78 -2.37
C ILE A 217 4.64 33.98 -1.54
N GLY A 218 5.69 33.77 -0.75
CA GLY A 218 6.37 34.83 -0.01
C GLY A 218 5.72 35.28 1.29
N ILE A 219 4.80 34.48 1.86
CA ILE A 219 4.27 34.69 3.22
C ILE A 219 5.34 34.38 4.27
N ILE A 220 6.15 33.33 4.06
CA ILE A 220 7.33 33.04 4.86
C ILE A 220 8.56 33.49 4.06
N GLU A 221 9.40 34.31 4.70
CA GLU A 221 10.67 34.75 4.12
C GLU A 221 11.81 33.91 4.71
N VAL A 222 12.60 33.27 3.85
CA VAL A 222 13.79 32.52 4.27
C VAL A 222 14.99 33.34 3.79
N SER A 223 15.72 33.95 4.73
CA SER A 223 16.86 34.86 4.49
C SER A 223 18.14 34.31 5.09
#